data_AF-A0A1Q7SY12-F1
#
_entry.id   AF-A0A1Q7SY12-F1
#
_cell.length_a   1.000
_cell.length_b   1.000
_cell.length_c   1.000
_cell.angle_alpha   90.00
_cell.angle_beta   90.00
_cell.angle_gamma   90.00
#
_symmetry.space_group_name_H-M   'P 1'
#
loop_
_entity.id
_entity.type
_entity.pdbx_description
1 polymer ?
#
loop_
_entity_poly.entity_id
_entity_poly.type
_entity_poly.pdbx_seq_one_letter_code
_entity_poly.pdbx_strand_id
1 'polypeptide(L)'
;MTHASTVVKGLNILGMVTADRIVSRLTSVHSPKEPEGHIIAEDSRFEGLKIAGEDVKVILRHDLLVKCKTFGDLTKGIAGDKKSGKIGALDEDRQVAICSLVEKIETKLKGVDAKQHLIDVKNFGKIFLAEIFAEPGTKTLTMLRLELGSPHVANITAGETTTNGRPYPPVPSGN
;
A
#
# COMPACT_ATOMS: atom_id res chain seq x y z
N MET A 1 -13.75 -16.94 -2.61
CA MET A 1 -12.56 -16.36 -1.95
C MET A 1 -11.45 -16.32 -2.99
N THR A 2 -10.81 -15.18 -3.16
CA THR A 2 -9.74 -14.98 -4.14
C THR A 2 -8.48 -14.55 -3.40
N HIS A 3 -7.35 -15.17 -3.69
CA HIS A 3 -6.06 -14.81 -3.10
C HIS A 3 -5.09 -14.39 -4.19
N ALA A 4 -4.42 -13.27 -3.98
CA ALA A 4 -3.34 -12.79 -4.82
C ALA A 4 -2.12 -12.50 -3.94
N SER A 5 -0.93 -12.88 -4.41
CA SER A 5 0.30 -12.63 -3.67
C SER A 5 1.49 -12.44 -4.59
N THR A 6 2.37 -11.53 -4.21
CA THR A 6 3.65 -11.29 -4.87
C THR A 6 4.76 -11.40 -3.84
N VAL A 7 5.86 -12.08 -4.20
CA VAL A 7 7.06 -12.16 -3.36
C VAL A 7 8.26 -11.70 -4.18
N VAL A 8 8.90 -10.63 -3.73
CA VAL A 8 10.20 -10.18 -4.24
C VAL A 8 11.27 -10.67 -3.29
N LYS A 9 12.37 -11.23 -3.79
CA LYS A 9 13.52 -11.68 -2.99
C LYS A 9 14.80 -11.02 -3.48
N GLY A 10 15.71 -10.73 -2.56
CA GLY A 10 17.02 -10.15 -2.88
C GLY A 10 16.90 -8.83 -3.65
N LEU A 11 15.96 -7.97 -3.24
CA LEU A 11 15.80 -6.67 -3.86
C LEU A 11 17.08 -5.86 -3.64
N ASN A 12 17.62 -5.28 -4.71
CA ASN A 12 18.73 -4.33 -4.64
C ASN A 12 18.52 -3.25 -5.70
N ILE A 13 18.22 -2.04 -5.24
CA ILE A 13 18.06 -0.85 -6.08
C ILE A 13 19.24 0.06 -5.81
N LEU A 14 20.23 0.03 -6.72
CA LEU A 14 21.43 0.86 -6.70
C LEU A 14 22.24 0.77 -5.38
N GLY A 15 22.13 -0.33 -4.64
CA GLY A 15 22.68 -0.48 -3.29
C GLY A 15 22.03 0.41 -2.23
N MET A 16 21.10 1.27 -2.63
CA MET A 16 20.45 2.25 -1.75
C MET A 16 19.22 1.69 -1.07
N VAL A 17 18.37 0.94 -1.78
CA VAL A 17 17.22 0.25 -1.18
C VAL A 17 17.39 -1.23 -1.41
N THR A 18 17.53 -1.97 -0.31
CA THR A 18 17.72 -3.43 -0.34
C THR A 18 16.73 -4.11 0.58
N ALA A 19 16.31 -5.32 0.22
CA ALA A 19 15.47 -6.15 1.08
C ALA A 19 15.71 -7.63 0.77
N ASP A 20 15.82 -8.45 1.82
CA ASP A 20 15.91 -9.90 1.65
C ASP A 20 14.64 -10.44 1.02
N ARG A 21 13.49 -9.94 1.47
CA ARG A 21 12.19 -10.32 0.95
C ARG A 21 11.13 -9.25 1.16
N ILE A 22 10.29 -9.03 0.15
CA ILE A 22 9.07 -8.24 0.26
C ILE A 22 7.90 -9.17 -0.10
N VAL A 23 6.91 -9.24 0.77
CA VAL A 23 5.71 -10.06 0.59
C VAL A 23 4.51 -9.14 0.51
N SER A 24 3.82 -9.15 -0.62
CA SER A 24 2.50 -8.55 -0.81
C SER A 24 1.46 -9.66 -0.86
N ARG A 25 0.38 -9.54 -0.09
CA ARG A 25 -0.75 -10.47 -0.08
C ARG A 25 -2.05 -9.69 0.01
N LEU A 26 -2.98 -10.05 -0.86
CA LEU A 26 -4.37 -9.59 -0.80
C LEU A 26 -5.31 -10.79 -0.86
N THR A 27 -6.31 -10.77 -0.01
CA THR A 27 -7.37 -11.77 0.05
C THR A 27 -8.70 -11.05 -0.10
N SER A 28 -9.48 -11.45 -1.10
CA SER A 28 -10.84 -10.98 -1.34
C SER A 28 -11.83 -12.05 -0.89
N VAL A 29 -12.68 -11.70 0.08
CA VAL A 29 -13.77 -12.52 0.58
C VAL A 29 -15.08 -11.92 0.09
N HIS A 30 -15.77 -12.65 -0.78
CA HIS A 30 -17.07 -12.24 -1.31
C HIS A 30 -18.19 -13.07 -0.68
N SER A 31 -19.26 -12.39 -0.27
CA SER A 31 -20.51 -13.00 0.17
C SER A 31 -21.62 -12.59 -0.81
N PRO A 32 -22.46 -13.51 -1.30
CA PRO A 32 -23.54 -13.18 -2.24
C PRO A 32 -24.56 -12.15 -1.73
N LYS A 33 -24.59 -11.91 -0.41
CA LYS A 33 -25.49 -10.94 0.23
C LYS A 33 -24.90 -9.53 0.31
N GLU A 34 -23.61 -9.38 0.04
CA GLU A 34 -22.89 -8.11 0.18
C GLU A 34 -22.59 -7.51 -1.20
N PRO A 35 -22.79 -6.19 -1.38
CA PRO A 35 -22.59 -5.52 -2.66
C PRO A 35 -21.11 -5.41 -3.05
N GLU A 36 -20.19 -5.52 -2.08
CA GLU A 36 -18.74 -5.42 -2.26
C GLU A 36 -18.02 -6.55 -1.53
N GLY A 37 -16.98 -7.12 -2.16
CA GLY A 37 -16.08 -8.06 -1.51
C GLY A 37 -15.20 -7.38 -0.44
N HIS A 38 -15.04 -8.05 0.69
CA HIS A 38 -14.14 -7.61 1.76
C HIS A 38 -12.71 -8.00 1.40
N ILE A 39 -11.86 -7.00 1.17
CA ILE A 39 -10.45 -7.20 0.80
C ILE A 39 -9.55 -6.90 1.99
N ILE A 40 -8.71 -7.86 2.37
CA ILE A 40 -7.74 -7.77 3.47
C ILE A 40 -6.31 -8.02 2.96
N ALA A 41 -5.32 -7.46 3.67
CA ALA A 41 -3.90 -7.54 3.29
C ALA A 41 -3.02 -8.28 4.31
N GLU A 42 -3.57 -9.29 5.00
CA GLU A 42 -2.87 -10.03 6.05
C GLU A 42 -1.56 -10.66 5.55
N ASP A 43 -0.58 -10.76 6.46
CA ASP A 43 0.77 -11.31 6.22
C ASP A 43 1.65 -10.59 5.18
N SER A 44 1.23 -9.43 4.66
CA SER A 44 2.11 -8.55 3.89
C SER A 44 3.21 -7.99 4.80
N ARG A 45 4.46 -7.92 4.33
CA ARG A 45 5.59 -7.49 5.16
C ARG A 45 6.87 -7.24 4.36
N PHE A 46 7.82 -6.59 5.03
CA PHE A 46 9.21 -6.45 4.58
C PHE A 46 10.12 -7.26 5.51
N GLU A 47 11.06 -8.01 4.95
CA GLU A 47 12.09 -8.75 5.66
C GLU A 47 13.46 -8.21 5.20
N GLY A 48 14.30 -7.81 6.16
CA GLY A 48 15.66 -7.30 5.88
C GLY A 48 15.70 -5.99 5.10
N LEU A 49 14.68 -5.13 5.20
CA LEU A 49 14.67 -3.84 4.50
C LEU A 49 15.77 -2.92 5.07
N LYS A 50 16.67 -2.49 4.18
CA LYS A 50 17.68 -1.48 4.46
C LYS A 50 17.61 -0.35 3.46
N ILE A 51 17.76 0.87 3.96
CA ILE A 51 17.85 2.08 3.14
C ILE A 51 19.16 2.79 3.49
N ALA A 52 19.97 3.12 2.47
CA ALA A 52 21.32 3.67 2.63
C ALA A 52 22.20 2.85 3.60
N GLY A 53 22.04 1.53 3.61
CA GLY A 53 22.75 0.59 4.49
C GLY A 53 22.19 0.46 5.91
N GLU A 54 21.27 1.33 6.33
CA GLU A 54 20.65 1.31 7.65
C GLU A 54 19.39 0.45 7.68
N ASP A 55 19.17 -0.28 8.78
CA ASP A 55 17.96 -1.06 8.97
C ASP A 55 16.71 -0.18 9.08
N VAL A 56 15.67 -0.56 8.35
CA VAL A 56 14.36 0.09 8.35
C VAL A 56 13.29 -0.94 8.64
N LYS A 57 12.75 -0.91 9.86
CA LYS A 57 11.66 -1.80 10.25
C LYS A 57 10.32 -1.11 10.03
N VAL A 58 9.50 -1.70 9.17
CA VAL A 58 8.18 -1.19 8.81
C VAL A 58 7.12 -2.04 9.49
N ILE A 59 6.28 -1.40 10.31
CA ILE A 59 5.15 -2.04 10.98
C ILE A 59 3.89 -1.70 10.19
N LEU A 60 3.17 -2.73 9.74
CA LEU A 60 1.95 -2.59 8.95
C LEU A 60 0.71 -2.83 9.80
N ARG A 61 -0.29 -1.96 9.67
CA ARG A 61 -1.61 -2.04 10.31
C ARG A 61 -2.59 -2.82 9.45
N HIS A 62 -2.47 -4.14 9.44
CA HIS A 62 -3.40 -5.02 8.71
C HIS A 62 -4.85 -4.85 9.16
N ASP A 63 -5.06 -4.43 10.41
CA ASP A 63 -6.39 -4.21 10.99
C ASP A 63 -7.19 -3.12 10.27
N LEU A 64 -6.53 -2.17 9.57
CA LEU A 64 -7.20 -1.16 8.76
C LEU A 64 -8.16 -1.82 7.74
N LEU A 65 -7.65 -2.75 6.94
CA LEU A 65 -8.47 -3.42 5.92
C LEU A 65 -9.37 -4.51 6.50
N VAL A 66 -9.03 -5.08 7.66
CA VAL A 66 -9.95 -5.99 8.36
C VAL A 66 -11.20 -5.25 8.84
N LYS A 67 -11.05 -4.00 9.31
CA LYS A 67 -12.15 -3.16 9.80
C LYS A 67 -12.92 -2.47 8.66
N CYS A 68 -12.22 -1.98 7.64
CA CYS A 68 -12.82 -1.28 6.51
C CYS A 68 -13.24 -2.26 5.41
N LYS A 69 -14.48 -2.77 5.51
CA LYS A 69 -14.99 -3.80 4.61
C LYS A 69 -15.25 -3.28 3.21
N THR A 70 -15.87 -2.11 3.13
CA THR A 70 -16.26 -1.47 1.86
C THR A 70 -15.35 -0.28 1.54
N PHE A 71 -15.41 0.21 0.30
CA PHE A 71 -14.82 1.48 -0.09
C PHE A 71 -15.31 2.62 0.81
N GLY A 72 -16.61 2.68 1.10
CA GLY A 72 -17.18 3.71 1.99
C GLY A 72 -16.70 3.65 3.44
N ASP A 73 -16.40 2.45 3.96
CA ASP A 73 -15.79 2.31 5.28
C ASP A 73 -14.34 2.79 5.28
N LEU A 74 -13.62 2.54 4.18
CA LEU A 74 -12.24 2.96 4.01
C LEU A 74 -12.14 4.48 3.90
N THR A 75 -13.00 5.15 3.11
CA THR A 75 -12.99 6.62 3.00
C THR A 75 -13.26 7.30 4.35
N LYS A 76 -14.25 6.80 5.11
CA LYS A 76 -14.53 7.26 6.48
C LYS A 76 -13.36 7.00 7.44
N GLY A 77 -12.76 5.81 7.33
CA GLY A 77 -11.59 5.43 8.10
C GLY A 77 -10.42 6.38 7.87
N ILE A 78 -10.09 6.64 6.60
CA ILE A 78 -9.01 7.56 6.19
C ILE A 78 -9.27 9.00 6.68
N ALA A 79 -10.51 9.50 6.55
CA ALA A 79 -10.84 10.87 6.97
C ALA A 79 -10.64 11.12 8.48
N GLY A 80 -10.84 10.08 9.30
CA GLY A 80 -10.61 10.14 10.75
C GLY A 80 -9.20 9.75 11.20
N ASP A 81 -8.35 9.29 10.28
CA ASP A 81 -7.14 8.57 10.62
C ASP A 81 -5.91 9.47 10.75
N LYS A 82 -5.62 9.83 11.99
CA LYS A 82 -4.42 10.59 12.40
C LYS A 82 -3.12 9.78 12.28
N LYS A 83 -3.17 8.45 12.11
CA LYS A 83 -2.00 7.55 12.05
C LYS A 83 -1.42 7.38 10.64
N SER A 84 -2.17 7.69 9.58
CA SER A 84 -1.72 7.53 8.18
C SER A 84 -0.63 8.50 7.73
N GLY A 85 -0.32 9.53 8.52
CA GLY A 85 0.67 10.53 8.17
C GLY A 85 0.31 11.41 6.97
N LYS A 86 -0.89 11.30 6.37
CA LYS A 86 -1.38 12.03 5.17
C LYS A 86 -0.97 11.47 3.80
N ILE A 87 -1.22 10.18 3.54
CA ILE A 87 -1.91 9.82 2.29
C ILE A 87 -3.36 9.60 2.67
N GLY A 88 -4.12 10.69 2.80
CA GLY A 88 -5.57 10.60 2.78
C GLY A 88 -6.01 11.42 1.60
N ALA A 89 -5.90 10.85 0.40
CA ALA A 89 -6.40 11.50 -0.81
C ALA A 89 -7.73 10.82 -1.17
N LEU A 90 -8.79 11.61 -1.19
CA LEU A 90 -10.11 11.20 -1.63
C LEU A 90 -10.44 12.03 -2.86
N ASP A 91 -10.74 11.36 -3.96
CA ASP A 91 -11.38 11.96 -5.13
C ASP A 91 -12.79 11.36 -5.19
N GLU A 92 -13.75 12.08 -4.61
CA GLU A 92 -15.14 11.61 -4.51
C GLU A 92 -15.81 11.50 -5.88
N ASP A 93 -15.46 12.40 -6.81
CA ASP A 93 -15.97 12.40 -8.19
C ASP A 93 -15.53 11.16 -8.96
N ARG A 94 -14.28 10.71 -8.73
CA ARG A 94 -13.71 9.51 -9.37
C ARG A 94 -13.86 8.24 -8.53
N GLN A 95 -14.41 8.34 -7.32
CA GLN A 95 -14.48 7.26 -6.33
C GLN A 95 -13.11 6.60 -6.08
N VAL A 96 -12.08 7.41 -5.87
CA VAL A 96 -10.72 6.94 -5.59
C VAL A 96 -10.33 7.31 -4.17
N ALA A 97 -9.76 6.35 -3.45
CA ALA A 97 -9.17 6.56 -2.13
C ALA A 97 -7.74 6.04 -2.12
N ILE A 98 -6.80 6.88 -1.69
CA ILE A 98 -5.39 6.51 -1.56
C ILE A 98 -5.02 6.59 -0.07
N CYS A 99 -4.35 5.55 0.43
CA CYS A 99 -3.78 5.52 1.77
C CYS A 99 -2.54 4.62 1.87
N SER A 100 -2.06 4.36 3.10
CA SER A 100 -0.97 3.42 3.36
C SER A 100 -1.29 2.49 4.54
N LEU A 101 -0.76 1.26 4.46
CA LEU A 101 -0.75 0.29 5.55
C LEU A 101 0.35 0.54 6.59
N VAL A 102 1.28 1.47 6.37
CA VAL A 102 2.33 1.74 7.36
C VAL A 102 1.72 2.38 8.60
N GLU A 103 1.93 1.75 9.76
CA GLU A 103 1.61 2.33 11.07
C GLU A 103 2.82 3.04 11.67
N LYS A 104 4.00 2.44 11.52
CA LYS A 104 5.23 2.96 12.11
C LYS A 104 6.44 2.53 11.31
N ILE A 105 7.40 3.44 11.18
CA ILE A 105 8.74 3.14 10.67
C ILE A 105 9.73 3.35 11.80
N GLU A 106 10.56 2.35 12.06
CA GLU A 106 11.67 2.41 13.01
C GLU A 106 12.98 2.40 12.22
N THR A 107 13.77 3.46 12.34
CA THR A 107 15.05 3.59 11.64
C THR A 107 16.00 4.51 12.40
N LYS A 108 17.31 4.33 12.16
CA LYS A 108 18.40 5.19 12.67
C LYS A 108 18.87 6.22 11.64
N LEU A 109 18.24 6.29 10.48
CA LEU A 109 18.59 7.22 9.40
C LEU A 109 18.57 8.67 9.90
N LYS A 110 19.71 9.35 9.79
CA LYS A 110 19.85 10.77 10.16
C LYS A 110 19.33 11.65 9.03
N GLY A 111 18.55 12.68 9.36
CA GLY A 111 18.07 13.67 8.39
C GLY A 111 16.95 13.20 7.47
N VAL A 112 16.39 12.01 7.73
CA VAL A 112 15.18 11.52 7.05
C VAL A 112 13.97 11.90 7.91
N ASP A 113 13.03 12.65 7.33
CA ASP A 113 11.76 12.98 8.00
C ASP A 113 10.84 11.75 7.96
N ALA A 114 11.12 10.74 8.78
CA ALA A 114 10.42 9.46 8.85
C ALA A 114 9.02 9.58 9.51
N LYS A 115 8.27 10.64 9.19
CA LYS A 115 6.96 10.94 9.80
C LYS A 115 5.80 10.20 9.15
N GLN A 116 6.04 9.41 8.09
CA GLN A 116 4.99 8.78 7.27
C GLN A 116 5.48 7.46 6.65
N HIS A 117 4.64 6.85 5.79
CA HIS A 117 5.00 5.77 4.86
C HIS A 117 6.04 6.18 3.79
N LEU A 118 6.42 7.46 3.75
CA LEU A 118 7.39 8.05 2.84
C LEU A 118 8.73 8.28 3.54
N ILE A 119 9.81 7.93 2.87
CA ILE A 119 11.19 8.22 3.24
C ILE A 119 11.82 9.04 2.12
N ASP A 120 12.14 10.31 2.42
CA ASP A 120 12.88 11.19 1.50
C ASP A 120 14.38 11.04 1.77
N VAL A 121 15.11 10.57 0.77
CA VAL A 121 16.56 10.43 0.81
C VAL A 121 17.16 11.49 -0.09
N LYS A 122 17.82 12.48 0.53
CA LYS A 122 18.48 13.59 -0.18
C LYS A 122 19.37 13.08 -1.31
N ASN A 123 19.21 13.66 -2.50
CA ASN A 123 19.94 13.32 -3.74
C ASN A 123 19.70 11.90 -4.30
N PHE A 124 18.77 11.13 -3.74
CA PHE A 124 18.34 9.85 -4.30
C PHE A 124 16.89 9.92 -4.76
N GLY A 125 15.99 10.37 -3.88
CA GLY A 125 14.57 10.49 -4.19
C GLY A 125 13.69 10.06 -3.04
N LYS A 126 12.41 9.85 -3.35
CA LYS A 126 11.38 9.47 -2.38
C LYS A 126 11.06 7.99 -2.48
N ILE A 127 10.93 7.34 -1.33
CA ILE A 127 10.59 5.93 -1.20
C ILE A 127 9.24 5.86 -0.48
N PHE A 128 8.23 5.30 -1.12
CA PHE A 128 6.90 5.10 -0.57
C PHE A 128 6.70 3.62 -0.24
N LEU A 129 6.09 3.36 0.92
CA LEU A 129 5.94 2.02 1.47
C LEU A 129 4.46 1.65 1.66
N ALA A 130 4.09 0.46 1.21
CA ALA A 130 2.79 -0.18 1.41
C ALA A 130 1.59 0.75 1.13
N GLU A 131 1.58 1.37 -0.04
CA GLU A 131 0.48 2.22 -0.50
C GLU A 131 -0.72 1.37 -0.94
N ILE A 132 -1.92 1.85 -0.62
CA ILE A 132 -3.18 1.31 -1.09
C ILE A 132 -3.81 2.32 -2.02
N PHE A 133 -4.12 1.88 -3.22
CA PHE A 133 -5.06 2.54 -4.12
C PHE A 133 -6.37 1.76 -4.13
N ALA A 134 -7.47 2.40 -3.79
CA ALA A 134 -8.78 1.78 -3.67
C ALA A 134 -9.81 2.47 -4.55
N GLU A 135 -10.62 1.65 -5.20
CA GLU A 135 -11.84 2.01 -5.92
C GLU A 135 -12.97 1.11 -5.40
N PRO A 136 -14.25 1.41 -5.66
CA PRO A 136 -15.36 0.53 -5.25
C PRO A 136 -15.17 -0.90 -5.77
N GLY A 137 -14.97 -1.84 -4.85
CA GLY A 137 -14.74 -3.25 -5.14
C GLY A 137 -13.31 -3.61 -5.56
N THR A 138 -12.38 -2.67 -5.67
CA THR A 138 -11.00 -2.98 -6.08
C THR A 138 -10.01 -2.36 -5.11
N LYS A 139 -8.99 -3.11 -4.71
CA LYS A 139 -7.85 -2.58 -3.97
C LYS A 139 -6.55 -3.06 -4.59
N THR A 140 -5.63 -2.13 -4.77
CA THR A 140 -4.25 -2.37 -5.19
C THR A 140 -3.33 -2.04 -4.04
N LEU A 141 -2.48 -2.99 -3.66
CA LEU A 141 -1.43 -2.83 -2.66
C LEU A 141 -0.08 -2.79 -3.36
N THR A 142 0.62 -1.67 -3.20
CA THR A 142 1.96 -1.43 -3.71
C THR A 142 2.93 -1.40 -2.54
N MET A 143 3.74 -2.45 -2.39
CA MET A 143 4.65 -2.55 -1.26
C MET A 143 5.78 -1.53 -1.33
N LEU A 144 6.39 -1.31 -2.49
CA LEU A 144 7.48 -0.36 -2.64
C LEU A 144 7.32 0.44 -3.94
N ARG A 145 7.37 1.77 -3.81
CA ARG A 145 7.43 2.69 -4.96
C ARG A 145 8.56 3.69 -4.75
N LEU A 146 9.33 3.98 -5.79
CA LEU A 146 10.40 4.97 -5.78
C LEU A 146 10.17 6.03 -6.83
N GLU A 147 10.39 7.28 -6.44
CA GLU A 147 10.51 8.45 -7.32
C GLU A 147 11.94 8.98 -7.22
N LEU A 148 12.75 8.76 -8.26
CA LEU A 148 14.16 9.17 -8.27
C LEU A 148 14.31 10.65 -8.65
N GLY A 149 15.14 11.39 -7.89
CA GLY A 149 15.38 12.82 -8.10
C GLY A 149 16.56 13.10 -9.05
N SER A 150 16.33 13.12 -10.37
CA SER A 150 17.26 13.65 -11.39
C SER A 150 16.54 13.89 -12.72
N PRO A 151 17.08 14.65 -13.71
CA PRO A 151 16.32 15.20 -14.85
C PRO A 151 15.72 14.15 -15.81
N HIS A 152 16.01 12.88 -15.61
CA HIS A 152 15.33 11.75 -16.23
C HIS A 152 14.40 11.11 -15.20
N VAL A 153 13.12 11.48 -15.24
CA VAL A 153 12.08 10.95 -14.34
C VAL A 153 12.00 9.43 -14.52
N ALA A 154 12.38 8.68 -13.50
CA ALA A 154 12.25 7.23 -13.44
C ALA A 154 11.43 6.85 -12.20
N ASN A 155 10.29 6.20 -12.44
CA ASN A 155 9.43 5.63 -11.40
C ASN A 155 9.62 4.12 -11.37
N ILE A 156 9.88 3.56 -10.19
CA ILE A 156 10.04 2.11 -10.02
C ILE A 156 9.00 1.61 -9.02
N THR A 157 8.24 0.60 -9.39
CA THR A 157 7.28 -0.10 -8.53
C THR A 157 7.73 -1.55 -8.34
N ALA A 158 7.81 -2.01 -7.09
CA ALA A 158 8.17 -3.38 -6.75
C ALA A 158 7.18 -3.99 -5.74
N GLY A 159 6.68 -5.18 -6.07
CA GLY A 159 5.72 -5.89 -5.22
C GLY A 159 4.33 -5.24 -5.25
N GLU A 160 3.73 -5.19 -6.43
CA GLU A 160 2.34 -4.75 -6.61
C GLU A 160 1.40 -5.96 -6.65
N THR A 161 0.19 -5.79 -6.11
CA THR A 161 -0.87 -6.79 -6.17
C THR A 161 -2.22 -6.08 -6.24
N THR A 162 -3.06 -6.49 -7.19
CA THR A 162 -4.41 -5.96 -7.38
C THR A 162 -5.44 -7.08 -7.23
N THR A 163 -6.58 -6.78 -6.58
CA THR A 163 -7.69 -7.72 -6.51
C THR A 163 -9.04 -7.00 -6.65
N ASN A 164 -10.00 -7.68 -7.26
CA ASN A 164 -11.37 -7.21 -7.48
C ASN A 164 -12.34 -8.09 -6.67
N GLY A 165 -13.32 -7.45 -6.04
CA GLY A 165 -14.36 -8.03 -5.19
C GLY A 165 -15.78 -7.78 -5.72
N ARG A 166 -15.95 -7.30 -6.96
CA ARG A 166 -17.26 -7.18 -7.60
C ARG A 166 -17.81 -8.55 -8.04
N PRO A 167 -19.13 -8.80 -7.93
CA PRO A 167 -19.74 -10.02 -8.44
C PRO A 167 -19.66 -10.09 -9.98
N TYR A 168 -19.56 -11.31 -10.52
CA TYR A 168 -19.71 -11.61 -11.94
C TYR A 168 -21.03 -12.37 -12.18
N PRO A 169 -21.89 -11.97 -13.13
CA PRO A 169 -21.76 -10.78 -13.99
C PRO A 169 -21.97 -9.46 -13.21
N PRO A 170 -21.54 -8.31 -13.76
CA PRO A 170 -21.79 -7.01 -13.15
C PRO A 170 -23.29 -6.83 -12.88
N VAL A 171 -23.68 -6.35 -11.70
CA VAL A 171 -25.06 -5.94 -11.46
C VAL A 171 -25.45 -4.90 -12.52
N PRO A 172 -26.53 -5.12 -13.29
CA PRO A 172 -26.94 -4.16 -14.32
C PRO A 172 -27.17 -2.81 -13.66
N SER A 173 -26.57 -1.76 -14.21
CA SER A 173 -26.98 -0.38 -13.93
C SER A 173 -28.45 -0.26 -14.32
N GLY A 174 -29.35 -0.28 -13.33
CA GLY A 174 -30.78 -0.12 -13.57
C GLY A 174 -31.07 1.25 -14.18
N ASN A 175 -31.98 1.26 -15.16
CA ASN A 175 -32.52 2.42 -15.91
C ASN A 175 -32.88 3.63 -15.04
#